data_AF-A0A962IWI5-F1
#
_entry.id   AF-A0A962IWI5-F1
#
_cell.length_a   1.000
_cell.length_b   1.000
_cell.length_c   1.000
_cell.angle_alpha   90.00
_cell.angle_beta   90.00
_cell.angle_gamma   90.00
#
_symmetry.space_group_name_H-M   'P 1'
#
loop_
_entity.id
_entity.type
_entity.pdbx_description
1 polymer ?
#
loop_
_entity_poly.entity_id
_entity_poly.type
_entity_poly.pdbx_seq_one_letter_code
_entity_poly.pdbx_strand_id
1 'polypeptide(L)' 'PPGYAHGFVVLSESADFQYKCTEYYYPEDEISVRWNDPDIAIEWPVNDPVLSDKDRNAPLLAEISAE' A
#
# COMPACT_ATOMS: atom_id res chain seq x y z
N PRO A 1 1.35 10.36 8.99
CA PRO A 1 0.33 10.72 10.00
C PRO A 1 -0.98 9.97 9.72
N PRO A 2 -1.95 9.92 10.66
CA PRO A 2 -3.27 9.41 10.35
C PRO A 2 -3.85 10.11 9.10
N GLY A 3 -4.53 9.34 8.24
CA GLY A 3 -5.09 9.83 6.97
C GLY A 3 -4.17 9.72 5.74
N TYR A 4 -2.99 9.11 5.87
CA TYR A 4 -2.10 8.82 4.74
C TYR A 4 -1.98 7.31 4.53
N ALA A 5 -2.13 6.86 3.28
CA ALA A 5 -1.75 5.52 2.88
C ALA A 5 -0.22 5.36 2.89
N HIS A 6 0.26 4.13 3.05
CA HIS A 6 1.69 3.82 3.11
C HIS A 6 2.01 2.59 2.25
N GLY A 7 3.12 2.63 1.52
CA GLY A 7 3.64 1.52 0.74
C GLY A 7 5.15 1.65 0.56
N PHE A 8 5.84 0.53 0.36
CA PHE A 8 7.26 0.48 0.07
C PHE A 8 7.57 -0.68 -0.88
N VAL A 9 8.75 -0.62 -1.52
CA VAL A 9 9.31 -1.70 -2.33
C VAL A 9 10.70 -2.06 -1.82
N VAL A 10 10.98 -3.35 -1.69
CA VAL A 10 12.31 -3.84 -1.31
C VAL A 10 13.19 -3.91 -2.55
N LEU A 11 14.38 -3.29 -2.50
CA LEU A 11 15.35 -3.23 -3.62
C LEU A 11 16.56 -4.16 -3.44
N SER A 12 16.74 -4.68 -2.23
CA SER A 12 17.75 -5.66 -1.87
C SER A 12 17.16 -7.07 -1.90
N GLU A 13 18.01 -8.09 -1.72
CA GLU A 13 17.55 -9.47 -1.55
C GLU A 13 16.59 -9.62 -0.34
N SER A 14 16.82 -8.87 0.73
CA SER A 14 15.97 -8.81 1.92
C SER A 14 16.00 -7.42 2.56
N ALA A 15 14.97 -7.08 3.35
CA ALA A 15 14.93 -5.88 4.17
C ALA A 15 14.18 -6.14 5.48
N ASP A 16 14.76 -5.70 6.60
CA ASP A 16 14.08 -5.69 7.89
C ASP A 16 13.27 -4.41 8.02
N PHE A 17 11.96 -4.53 8.20
CA PHE A 17 11.05 -3.41 8.28
C PHE A 17 10.31 -3.40 9.62
N GLN A 18 10.31 -2.25 10.32
CA GLN A 18 9.67 -2.09 11.63
C GLN A 18 8.81 -0.82 11.69
N TYR A 19 7.65 -0.91 12.34
CA TYR A 19 6.75 0.21 12.57
C TYR A 19 6.49 0.43 14.06
N LYS A 20 6.37 1.70 14.45
CA LYS A 20 5.75 2.10 15.71
C LYS A 20 4.46 2.85 15.39
N CYS A 21 3.33 2.22 15.63
CA CYS A 21 2.00 2.77 15.34
C CYS A 21 1.44 3.51 16.55
N THR A 22 0.55 4.46 16.30
CA THR A 22 -0.19 5.18 17.34
C THR A 22 -1.43 4.43 17.82
N GLU A 23 -1.87 3.41 17.07
CA GLU A 23 -3.05 2.58 17.34
C GLU A 23 -2.75 1.10 17.06
N TYR A 24 -3.66 0.23 17.52
CA TYR A 24 -3.60 -1.21 17.25
C TYR A 24 -4.09 -1.54 15.82
N TYR A 25 -3.65 -2.69 15.31
CA TYR A 25 -4.16 -3.21 14.04
C TYR A 25 -5.60 -3.71 14.21
N TYR A 26 -6.47 -3.29 13.29
CA TYR A 26 -7.86 -3.72 13.19
C TYR A 26 -8.14 -4.01 11.70
N PRO A 27 -8.15 -5.29 11.27
CA PRO A 27 -8.26 -5.68 9.86
C PRO A 27 -9.48 -5.10 9.14
N GLU A 28 -10.58 -4.93 9.85
CA GLU A 28 -11.84 -4.47 9.29
C GLU A 28 -11.84 -2.98 8.90
N ASP A 29 -10.92 -2.18 9.48
CA ASP A 29 -10.71 -0.77 9.12
C ASP A 29 -9.61 -0.62 8.04
N GLU A 30 -9.00 -1.72 7.59
CA GLU A 30 -7.91 -1.69 6.62
C GLU A 30 -8.45 -1.45 5.20
N ILE A 31 -7.92 -0.41 4.55
CA ILE A 31 -8.16 -0.11 3.14
C ILE A 31 -6.84 -0.28 2.39
N SER A 32 -6.91 -0.79 1.15
CA SER A 32 -5.75 -0.91 0.26
C SER A 32 -6.00 -0.13 -1.03
N VAL A 33 -4.95 0.52 -1.53
CA VAL A 33 -4.95 1.27 -2.80
C VAL A 33 -4.00 0.56 -3.74
N ARG A 34 -4.36 0.47 -5.01
CA ARG A 34 -3.51 -0.12 -6.04
C ARG A 34 -2.17 0.61 -6.13
N TRP A 35 -1.08 -0.15 -6.01
CA TRP A 35 0.28 0.41 -5.96
C TRP A 35 0.68 1.21 -7.21
N ASN A 36 0.17 0.81 -8.38
CA ASN A 36 0.41 1.44 -9.68
C ASN A 36 -0.82 2.21 -10.19
N ASP A 37 -1.59 2.79 -9.27
CA ASP A 37 -2.66 3.72 -9.64
C ASP A 37 -2.11 4.86 -10.53
N PRO A 38 -2.64 5.04 -11.76
CA PRO A 38 -2.15 6.05 -12.70
C PRO A 38 -2.44 7.49 -12.25
N ASP A 39 -3.42 7.72 -11.39
CA ASP A 39 -3.74 9.05 -10.87
C ASP A 39 -2.79 9.46 -9.74
N ILE A 40 -2.27 8.49 -8.98
CA ILE A 40 -1.21 8.72 -7.99
C ILE A 40 0.17 8.82 -8.68
N ALA A 41 0.37 8.05 -9.75
CA ALA A 41 1.56 8.10 -10.62
C ALA A 41 2.90 7.99 -9.88
N ILE A 42 3.01 7.07 -8.91
CA ILE A 42 4.28 6.83 -8.22
C ILE A 42 5.26 6.14 -9.17
N GLU A 43 6.43 6.74 -9.37
CA GLU A 43 7.54 6.17 -10.14
C GLU A 43 8.28 5.11 -9.31
N TRP A 44 7.72 3.91 -9.24
CA TRP A 44 8.38 2.79 -8.58
C TRP A 44 9.58 2.30 -9.41
N PRO A 45 10.74 2.01 -8.78
CA PRO A 45 11.94 1.52 -9.47
C PRO A 45 11.86 0.02 -9.87
N VAL A 46 10.66 -0.54 -9.96
CA VAL A 46 10.39 -1.94 -10.31
C VAL A 46 9.15 -2.02 -11.22
N ASN A 47 9.10 -3.04 -12.08
CA ASN A 47 7.97 -3.23 -13.01
C ASN A 47 6.99 -4.32 -12.56
N ASP A 48 7.48 -5.37 -11.91
CA ASP A 48 6.68 -6.54 -11.51
C ASP A 48 6.97 -6.92 -10.05
N PRO A 49 6.42 -6.18 -9.08
CA PRO A 49 6.61 -6.48 -7.67
C PRO A 49 5.88 -7.78 -7.28
N VAL A 50 6.45 -8.51 -6.33
CA VAL A 50 5.75 -9.62 -5.67
C VAL A 50 4.74 -9.02 -4.68
N LEU A 51 3.46 -9.25 -4.95
CA LEU A 51 2.34 -8.71 -4.17
C LEU A 51 1.52 -9.84 -3.54
N SER A 52 0.91 -9.53 -2.41
CA SER A 52 -0.19 -10.32 -1.85
C SER A 52 -1.40 -10.31 -2.79
N ASP A 53 -2.31 -11.27 -2.64
CA ASP A 53 -3.57 -11.27 -3.41
C ASP A 53 -4.44 -10.04 -3.09
N LYS A 54 -4.40 -9.54 -1.85
CA LYS A 54 -5.11 -8.34 -1.44
C LYS A 54 -4.61 -7.10 -2.20
N ASP A 55 -3.30 -6.89 -2.24
CA ASP A 55 -2.71 -5.69 -2.88
C ASP A 55 -2.75 -5.78 -4.41
N ARG A 56 -2.65 -6.99 -4.97
CA ARG A 56 -2.80 -7.24 -6.41
C ARG A 56 -4.21 -6.88 -6.90
N ASN A 57 -5.22 -7.12 -6.07
CA ASN A 57 -6.63 -6.84 -6.37
C ASN A 57 -7.13 -5.53 -5.76
N ALA A 58 -6.26 -4.72 -5.16
CA ALA A 58 -6.66 -3.45 -4.56
C ALA A 58 -7.29 -2.51 -5.61
N PRO A 59 -8.32 -1.74 -5.25
CA PRO A 59 -8.96 -0.77 -6.14
C PRO A 59 -8.07 0.43 -6.44
N LEU A 60 -8.42 1.18 -7.48
CA LEU A 60 -7.88 2.54 -7.67
C LEU A 60 -8.36 3.44 -6.54
N LEU A 61 -7.60 4.48 -6.21
CA LEU A 61 -7.96 5.46 -5.18
C LEU A 61 -9.32 6.08 -5.46
N ALA A 62 -9.62 6.38 -6.73
CA ALA A 62 -10.90 6.94 -7.15
C ALA A 62 -12.10 6.00 -6.96
N GLU A 63 -11.87 4.69 -6.80
CA GLU A 63 -12.90 3.67 -6.59
C GLU A 63 -13.19 3.43 -5.10
N ILE A 64 -12.42 4.02 -4.19
CA ILE A 64 -12.60 3.89 -2.74
C ILE A 64 -13.64 4.90 -2.26
N SER A 65 -14.66 4.40 -1.56
CA SER A 65 -15.70 5.25 -0.97
C SER A 65 -15.15 6.11 0.17
N ALA A 66 -15.63 7.35 0.27
CA ALA A 66 -15.25 8.32 1.30
C ALA A 66 -16.20 8.31 2.53
N GLU A 67 -16.88 7.19 2.78
CA GLU A 67 -17.78 7.07 3.95
C GLU A 67 -17.03 7.17 5.28
#